data_AF-A0A8S0PVK8-F1
#
_entry.id   AF-A0A8S0PVK8-F1
#
_cell.length_a   1.000
_cell.length_b   1.000
_cell.length_c   1.000
_cell.angle_alpha   90.00
_cell.angle_beta   90.00
_cell.angle_gamma   90.00
#
_symmetry.space_group_name_H-M   'P 1'
#
loop_
_entity.id
_entity.type
_entity.pdbx_description
1 polymer ?
#
loop_
_entity_poly.entity_id
_entity_poly.type
_entity_poly.pdbx_seq_one_letter_code
_entity_poly.pdbx_strand_id
1 'polypeptide(L)'
;MRQRKISAKASDDDENNEKFTTASCLPKNSSLPLKKIFILCLFSRMFNSLVVQAYFNPDEHWQALEVAHHISFGYGHLTWEWKKGIRTYLHPMLFATLYRVLAFFNFDTPWFMTRAP
;
A
#
# COMPACT_ATOMS: atom_id res chain seq x y z
N MET A 1 53.16 80.09 -11.37
CA MET A 1 52.62 78.87 -10.72
C MET A 1 52.51 77.78 -11.78
N ARG A 2 53.05 76.59 -11.52
CA ARG A 2 53.35 75.52 -12.49
C ARG A 2 52.11 74.70 -12.92
N GLN A 3 52.16 74.28 -14.19
CA GLN A 3 51.46 73.20 -14.92
C GLN A 3 50.94 71.99 -14.10
N ARG A 4 49.81 71.39 -14.51
CA ARG A 4 49.72 70.08 -15.23
C ARG A 4 48.28 69.51 -15.32
N LYS A 5 47.98 68.92 -16.48
CA LYS A 5 46.86 68.02 -16.80
C LYS A 5 46.81 66.81 -15.84
N ILE A 6 45.62 66.31 -15.51
CA ILE A 6 45.40 64.87 -15.29
C ILE A 6 44.07 64.46 -15.93
N SER A 7 44.20 63.59 -16.93
CA SER A 7 43.16 62.72 -17.48
C SER A 7 42.96 61.58 -16.49
N ALA A 8 41.74 61.39 -16.00
CA ALA A 8 41.35 60.18 -15.28
C ALA A 8 40.39 59.38 -16.17
N LYS A 9 40.98 58.39 -16.83
CA LYS A 9 40.32 57.29 -17.51
C LYS A 9 39.61 56.46 -16.44
N ALA A 10 38.29 56.44 -16.44
CA ALA A 10 37.49 55.54 -15.62
C ALA A 10 37.40 54.18 -16.34
N SER A 11 38.14 53.23 -15.80
CA SER A 11 38.03 51.77 -15.96
C SER A 11 36.59 51.32 -15.70
N ASP A 12 36.00 50.57 -16.64
CA ASP A 12 35.96 49.10 -16.69
C ASP A 12 34.84 48.53 -15.80
N ASP A 13 33.94 47.82 -16.49
CA ASP A 13 33.33 46.57 -16.06
C ASP A 13 32.36 46.58 -14.86
N ASP A 14 31.10 47.00 -15.11
CA ASP A 14 29.97 46.64 -14.24
C ASP A 14 28.73 46.17 -15.04
N GLU A 15 28.93 45.58 -16.22
CA GLU A 15 27.88 44.98 -17.07
C GLU A 15 27.79 43.45 -16.87
N ASN A 16 27.83 42.98 -15.61
CA ASN A 16 27.62 41.55 -15.31
C ASN A 16 26.66 41.27 -14.15
N ASN A 17 25.96 42.30 -13.65
CA ASN A 17 24.98 42.15 -12.57
C ASN A 17 23.51 42.14 -13.04
N GLU A 18 23.25 41.60 -14.24
CA GLU A 18 21.88 41.29 -14.71
C GLU A 18 21.70 39.84 -15.16
N LYS A 19 22.74 39.01 -15.08
CA LYS A 19 22.68 37.58 -15.46
C LYS A 19 22.64 36.60 -14.29
N PHE A 20 22.40 37.10 -13.08
CA PHE A 20 22.04 36.25 -11.93
C PHE A 20 20.52 36.25 -11.66
N THR A 21 19.74 36.90 -12.51
CA THR A 21 18.27 36.90 -12.47
C THR A 21 17.70 35.79 -13.35
N THR A 22 18.14 34.55 -13.14
CA THR A 22 17.36 33.36 -13.52
C THR A 22 17.62 32.26 -12.50
N ALA A 23 17.25 32.55 -11.24
CA ALA A 23 16.80 31.50 -10.34
C ALA A 23 15.56 30.86 -10.99
N SER A 24 15.82 29.90 -11.88
CA SER A 24 14.83 29.03 -12.46
C SER A 24 14.10 28.38 -11.30
N CYS A 25 12.83 28.77 -11.21
CA CYS A 25 11.85 28.29 -10.25
C CYS A 25 12.04 26.79 -10.02
N LEU A 26 12.42 26.42 -8.79
CA LEU A 26 12.36 25.06 -8.28
C LEU A 26 11.03 24.44 -8.75
N PRO A 27 11.07 23.22 -9.32
CA PRO A 27 9.92 22.63 -9.97
C PRO A 27 8.75 22.63 -8.99
N LYS A 28 7.71 23.34 -9.42
CA LYS A 28 6.34 23.39 -8.91
C LYS A 28 6.11 22.24 -7.93
N ASN A 29 6.01 22.56 -6.64
CA ASN A 29 5.47 21.67 -5.62
C ASN A 29 4.05 21.30 -6.07
N SER A 30 3.95 20.29 -6.94
CA SER A 30 2.74 19.54 -7.12
C SER A 30 2.58 18.85 -5.79
N SER A 31 1.82 19.48 -4.90
CA SER A 31 1.11 18.77 -3.87
C SER A 31 0.26 17.75 -4.63
N LEU A 32 0.88 16.61 -4.96
CA LEU A 32 0.21 15.43 -5.46
C LEU A 32 -0.95 15.26 -4.49
N PRO A 33 -2.20 15.40 -4.96
CA PRO A 33 -3.32 15.52 -4.05
C PRO A 33 -3.29 14.30 -3.15
N LEU A 34 -3.30 14.50 -1.83
CA LEU A 34 -3.10 13.43 -0.84
C LEU A 34 -3.96 12.20 -1.14
N LYS A 35 -5.15 12.43 -1.71
CA LYS A 35 -6.05 11.40 -2.25
C LYS A 35 -5.40 10.51 -3.33
N LYS A 36 -4.69 11.07 -4.31
CA LYS A 36 -3.96 10.29 -5.34
C LYS A 36 -2.82 9.47 -4.72
N ILE A 37 -2.08 10.02 -3.75
CA ILE A 37 -1.01 9.28 -3.05
C ILE A 37 -1.63 8.14 -2.23
N PHE A 38 -2.72 8.41 -1.52
CA PHE A 38 -3.45 7.41 -0.75
C PHE A 38 -4.01 6.30 -1.65
N ILE A 39 -4.63 6.65 -2.78
CA ILE A 39 -5.14 5.68 -3.76
C ILE A 39 -3.98 4.87 -4.35
N LEU A 40 -2.86 5.49 -4.69
CA LEU A 40 -1.67 4.79 -5.20
C LEU A 40 -1.11 3.82 -4.14
N CYS A 41 -1.05 4.23 -2.88
CA CYS A 41 -0.58 3.40 -1.77
C CYS A 41 -1.55 2.25 -1.46
N LEU A 42 -2.86 2.50 -1.52
CA LEU A 42 -3.87 1.46 -1.35
C LEU A 42 -3.81 0.46 -2.52
N PHE A 43 -3.67 0.94 -3.75
CA PHE A 43 -3.53 0.10 -4.92
C PHE A 43 -2.24 -0.73 -4.86
N SER A 44 -1.11 -0.13 -4.48
CA SER A 44 0.14 -0.86 -4.33
C SER A 44 0.08 -1.91 -3.22
N ARG A 45 -0.63 -1.63 -2.11
CA ARG A 45 -0.91 -2.61 -1.04
C ARG A 45 -1.76 -3.76 -1.54
N MET A 46 -2.85 -3.46 -2.26
CA MET A 46 -3.73 -4.49 -2.83
C MET A 46 -2.97 -5.36 -3.83
N PHE A 47 -2.22 -4.73 -4.74
CA PHE A 47 -1.41 -5.42 -5.73
C PHE A 47 -0.33 -6.28 -5.07
N ASN A 48 0.35 -5.75 -4.04
CA ASN A 48 1.33 -6.52 -3.28
C ASN A 48 0.69 -7.72 -2.58
N SER A 49 -0.49 -7.55 -1.98
CA SER A 49 -1.24 -8.66 -1.37
C SER A 49 -1.68 -9.74 -2.37
N LEU A 50 -1.87 -9.38 -3.65
CA LEU A 50 -2.23 -10.33 -4.71
C LEU A 50 -1.01 -11.03 -5.35
N VAL A 51 0.17 -10.41 -5.27
CA VAL A 51 1.41 -10.94 -5.86
C VAL A 51 2.21 -11.73 -4.83
N VAL A 52 2.20 -11.29 -3.58
CA VAL A 52 2.89 -11.96 -2.47
C VAL A 52 2.00 -13.08 -1.96
N GLN A 53 2.45 -14.32 -2.16
CA GLN A 53 1.82 -15.48 -1.56
C GLN A 53 2.10 -15.46 -0.05
N ALA A 54 1.06 -15.28 0.76
CA ALA A 54 1.20 -15.25 2.21
C ALA A 54 1.62 -16.63 2.73
N TYR A 55 2.52 -16.65 3.71
CA TYR A 55 2.87 -17.90 4.39
C TYR A 55 1.68 -18.32 5.26
N PHE A 56 1.09 -19.48 4.95
CA PHE A 56 0.01 -20.03 5.74
C PHE A 56 0.57 -20.65 7.02
N ASN A 57 0.36 -19.97 8.14
CA ASN A 57 0.62 -20.53 9.44
C ASN A 57 -0.39 -21.66 9.72
N PRO A 58 0.06 -22.92 9.87
CA PRO A 58 -0.84 -24.05 9.98
C PRO A 58 -1.69 -24.00 11.25
N ASP A 59 -1.19 -23.42 12.32
CA ASP A 59 -1.92 -23.24 13.58
C ASP A 59 -3.10 -22.26 13.44
N GLU A 60 -2.92 -21.16 12.73
CA GLU A 60 -3.98 -20.18 12.46
C GLU A 60 -5.10 -20.78 11.60
N HIS A 61 -4.71 -21.57 10.59
CA HIS A 61 -5.66 -22.24 9.71
C HIS A 61 -6.57 -23.21 10.50
N TRP A 62 -5.99 -23.99 11.40
CA TRP A 62 -6.73 -24.95 12.24
C TRP A 62 -7.52 -24.28 13.37
N GLN A 63 -7.15 -23.06 13.77
CA GLN A 63 -7.91 -22.27 14.74
C GLN A 63 -9.10 -21.51 14.12
N ALA A 64 -9.03 -21.08 12.87
CA ALA A 64 -10.09 -20.26 12.29
C ALA A 64 -10.72 -20.87 11.03
N LEU A 65 -9.89 -21.17 10.03
CA LEU A 65 -10.35 -21.51 8.69
C LEU A 65 -11.03 -22.88 8.62
N GLU A 66 -10.41 -23.90 9.19
CA GLU A 66 -10.94 -25.28 9.21
C GLU A 66 -12.28 -25.34 9.98
N VAL A 67 -12.38 -24.59 11.08
CA VAL A 67 -13.61 -24.49 11.89
C VAL A 67 -14.71 -23.79 11.11
N ALA A 68 -14.39 -22.69 10.43
CA ALA A 68 -15.32 -21.94 9.60
C ALA A 68 -15.84 -22.78 8.42
N HIS A 69 -14.95 -23.55 7.80
CA HIS A 69 -15.27 -24.45 6.72
C HIS A 69 -16.18 -25.60 7.19
N HIS A 70 -15.90 -26.23 8.34
CA HIS A 70 -16.78 -27.23 8.93
C HIS A 70 -18.17 -26.67 9.26
N ILE A 71 -18.27 -25.42 9.73
CA ILE A 71 -19.57 -24.76 9.98
C ILE A 71 -20.34 -24.51 8.67
N SER A 72 -19.64 -24.20 7.58
CA SER A 72 -20.27 -23.81 6.30
C SER A 72 -20.68 -25.01 5.46
N PHE A 73 -19.81 -26.02 5.37
CA PHE A 73 -19.98 -27.18 4.50
C PHE A 73 -20.31 -28.48 5.25
N GLY A 74 -20.15 -28.51 6.57
CA GLY A 74 -20.50 -29.67 7.40
C GLY A 74 -19.46 -30.81 7.40
N TYR A 75 -18.27 -30.60 6.83
CA TYR A 75 -17.16 -31.56 6.84
C TYR A 75 -15.83 -30.91 7.22
N GLY A 76 -14.88 -31.72 7.71
CA GLY A 76 -13.57 -31.25 8.19
C GLY A 76 -13.24 -31.74 9.60
N HIS A 77 -12.11 -31.29 10.14
CA HIS A 77 -11.62 -31.70 11.46
C HIS A 77 -11.78 -30.58 12.50
N LEU A 78 -12.64 -30.80 13.50
CA LEU A 78 -12.65 -29.97 14.71
C LEU A 78 -11.69 -30.51 15.76
N THR A 79 -10.79 -29.64 16.23
CA THR A 79 -9.95 -29.94 17.39
C THR A 79 -10.79 -30.03 18.68
N TRP A 80 -10.22 -30.64 19.71
CA TRP A 80 -10.91 -30.89 20.97
C TRP A 80 -11.38 -29.61 21.68
N GLU A 81 -10.69 -28.47 21.46
CA GLU A 81 -11.03 -27.17 22.05
C GLU A 81 -12.37 -26.64 21.55
N TRP A 82 -12.64 -26.82 20.25
CA TRP A 82 -13.91 -26.46 19.61
C TRP A 82 -15.01 -27.41 20.03
N LYS A 83 -14.74 -28.71 20.17
CA LYS A 83 -15.75 -29.65 20.69
C LYS A 83 -16.20 -29.29 22.12
N LYS A 84 -15.30 -28.72 22.93
CA LYS A 84 -15.61 -28.23 24.28
C LYS A 84 -16.15 -26.80 24.31
N GLY A 85 -16.10 -26.06 23.20
CA GLY A 85 -16.60 -24.68 23.11
C GLY A 85 -15.84 -23.66 23.96
N ILE A 86 -14.55 -23.88 24.23
CA ILE A 86 -13.74 -23.00 25.11
C ILE A 86 -13.35 -21.70 24.37
N ARG A 87 -13.36 -21.71 23.04
CA ARG A 87 -13.02 -20.58 22.18
C ARG A 87 -14.28 -19.91 21.64
N THR A 88 -14.23 -18.57 21.53
CA THR A 88 -15.33 -17.79 20.96
C THR A 88 -15.47 -18.07 19.46
N TYR A 89 -16.67 -18.49 19.04
CA TYR A 89 -16.99 -18.75 17.63
C TYR A 89 -17.14 -17.51 16.76
N LEU A 90 -17.07 -16.31 17.34
CA LEU A 90 -17.28 -15.05 16.62
C LEU A 90 -16.29 -14.88 15.46
N HIS A 91 -15.02 -15.23 15.70
CA HIS A 91 -13.95 -15.10 14.70
C HIS A 91 -14.11 -16.11 13.55
N PRO A 92 -14.24 -17.44 13.80
CA PRO A 92 -14.56 -18.39 12.73
C PRO A 92 -15.88 -18.11 12.00
N MET A 93 -16.90 -17.58 12.69
CA MET A 93 -18.21 -17.33 12.09
C MET A 93 -18.17 -16.23 11.02
N LEU A 94 -17.27 -15.25 11.15
CA LEU A 94 -17.05 -14.25 10.12
C LEU A 94 -16.59 -14.90 8.80
N PHE A 95 -15.59 -15.79 8.89
CA PHE A 95 -15.11 -16.56 7.74
C PHE A 95 -16.15 -17.54 7.21
N ALA A 96 -16.92 -18.17 8.10
CA ALA A 96 -18.00 -19.08 7.70
C ALA A 96 -19.06 -18.35 6.88
N THR A 97 -19.40 -17.12 7.28
CA THR A 97 -20.34 -16.28 6.52
C THR A 97 -19.76 -15.94 5.14
N LEU A 98 -18.48 -15.61 5.06
CA LEU A 98 -17.79 -15.34 3.80
C LEU A 98 -17.83 -16.56 2.87
N TYR A 99 -17.52 -17.77 3.38
CA TYR A 99 -17.60 -19.01 2.61
C TYR A 99 -19.01 -19.29 2.12
N ARG A 100 -20.02 -19.06 2.96
CA ARG A 100 -21.42 -19.28 2.58
C ARG A 100 -21.89 -18.33 1.49
N VAL A 101 -21.40 -17.09 1.50
CA VAL A 101 -21.62 -16.12 0.42
C VAL A 101 -20.90 -16.59 -0.85
N LEU A 102 -19.65 -17.05 -0.74
CA LEU A 102 -18.88 -17.52 -1.89
C LEU A 102 -19.52 -18.75 -2.56
N ALA A 103 -20.01 -19.69 -1.73
CA ALA A 103 -20.78 -20.86 -2.15
C ALA A 103 -22.07 -20.47 -2.85
N PHE A 104 -22.76 -19.43 -2.37
CA PHE A 104 -23.94 -18.90 -3.04
C PHE A 104 -23.61 -18.37 -4.45
N PHE A 105 -22.46 -17.72 -4.63
CA PHE A 105 -21.98 -17.26 -5.93
C PHE A 105 -21.35 -18.38 -6.80
N ASN A 106 -21.28 -19.63 -6.32
CA ASN A 106 -20.68 -20.77 -7.02
C ASN A 106 -19.22 -20.54 -7.48
N PHE A 107 -18.47 -19.67 -6.79
CA PHE A 107 -17.02 -19.49 -7.02
C PHE A 107 -16.15 -20.48 -6.24
N ASP A 108 -16.73 -21.58 -5.74
CA ASP A 108 -16.04 -22.65 -5.00
C ASP A 108 -15.30 -23.63 -5.92
N THR A 109 -14.70 -23.15 -7.02
CA THR A 109 -13.87 -24.01 -7.86
C THR A 109 -12.55 -24.26 -7.10
N PRO A 110 -12.16 -25.53 -6.82
CA PRO A 110 -10.92 -25.84 -6.08
C PRO A 110 -9.67 -25.24 -6.73
N TRP A 111 -9.72 -25.10 -8.06
CA TRP A 111 -8.71 -24.45 -8.88
C TRP A 111 -8.52 -22.96 -8.54
N PHE A 112 -9.61 -22.25 -8.24
CA PHE A 112 -9.55 -20.84 -7.86
C PHE A 112 -9.01 -20.68 -6.44
N MET A 113 -9.44 -21.53 -5.50
CA MET A 113 -9.00 -21.49 -4.10
C MET A 113 -7.51 -21.84 -3.92
N THR A 114 -6.96 -22.69 -4.79
CA THR A 114 -5.53 -23.08 -4.76
C THR A 114 -4.62 -22.04 -5.41
N ARG A 115 -5.18 -21.19 -6.28
CA ARG A 115 -4.43 -20.22 -7.10
C ARG A 115 -4.66 -18.77 -6.66
N ALA A 116 -5.64 -18.55 -5.80
CA ALA A 116 -5.78 -17.31 -5.05
C ALA A 116 -4.62 -17.24 -4.03
N PRO A 117 -3.85 -16.14 -4.00
CA PRO A 117 -2.85 -15.89 -2.97
C PRO A 117 -3.47 -15.76 -1.58
#